data_AF-A0A8B7NHQ0-F1
#
_entry.id   AF-A0A8B7NHQ0-F1
#
_cell.length_a   1.000
_cell.length_b   1.000
_cell.length_c   1.000
_cell.angle_alpha   90.00
_cell.angle_beta   90.00
_cell.angle_gamma   90.00
#
_symmetry.space_group_name_H-M   'P 1'
#
loop_
_entity.id
_entity.type
_entity.pdbx_description
1 polymer ?
#
loop_
_entity_poly.entity_id
_entity_poly.type
_entity_poly.pdbx_seq_one_letter_code
_entity_poly.pdbx_strand_id
1 'polypeptide(L)'
;MARRYDSKTTTFSPEGRLYQVEYAMEAIGHAGTCLGIVAADGIVLAAERRITNKLLDDVFISDKIYKIDEDLAVSVAGITSDANVLTAELRALAQRHRLQLG
;
A
#
# COMPACT_ATOMS: atom_id res chain seq x y z
N MET A 1 15.67 7.95 26.18
CA MET A 1 15.71 9.16 25.32
C MET A 1 14.77 9.09 24.10
N ALA A 2 14.49 7.91 23.53
CA ALA A 2 13.61 7.76 22.36
C ALA A 2 12.19 8.37 22.51
N ARG A 3 11.56 8.22 23.69
CA ARG A 3 10.15 8.61 23.95
C ARG A 3 9.80 10.07 23.64
N ARG A 4 10.76 10.99 23.62
CA ARG A 4 10.52 12.42 23.31
C ARG A 4 10.40 12.68 21.80
N TYR A 5 11.11 11.93 20.98
CA TYR A 5 11.15 12.11 19.51
C TYR A 5 10.22 11.15 18.77
N ASP A 6 9.68 10.18 19.48
CA ASP A 6 8.83 9.12 18.95
C ASP A 6 7.33 9.47 18.99
N SER A 7 6.91 10.36 19.88
CA SER A 7 5.49 10.67 20.09
C SER A 7 4.85 11.56 19.01
N LYS A 8 5.65 12.21 18.16
CA LYS A 8 5.19 13.09 17.09
C LYS A 8 5.62 12.52 15.74
N THR A 9 4.69 12.45 14.80
CA THR A 9 4.89 11.82 13.49
C THR A 9 5.98 12.46 12.63
N THR A 10 6.20 13.78 12.77
CA THR A 10 7.08 14.56 11.89
C THR A 10 8.29 15.18 12.60
N THR A 11 8.71 14.61 13.74
CA THR A 11 9.87 15.11 14.50
C THR A 11 11.10 14.27 14.21
N PHE A 12 12.20 14.92 13.80
CA PHE A 12 13.50 14.26 13.65
C PHE A 12 14.09 13.89 15.01
N SER A 13 14.67 12.70 15.11
CA SER A 13 15.52 12.30 16.23
C SER A 13 16.85 13.07 16.21
N PRO A 14 17.63 13.06 17.31
CA PRO A 14 18.98 13.63 17.33
C PRO A 14 19.92 13.06 16.25
N GLU A 15 19.63 11.83 15.80
CA GLU A 15 20.35 11.12 14.75
C GLU A 15 19.81 11.41 13.34
N GLY A 16 18.82 12.30 13.20
CA GLY A 16 18.21 12.69 11.92
C GLY A 16 17.17 11.70 11.39
N ARG A 17 16.64 10.81 12.24
CA ARG A 17 15.70 9.75 11.83
C ARG A 17 14.25 10.15 12.10
N LEU A 18 13.32 9.62 11.31
CA LEU A 18 11.88 9.73 11.53
C LEU A 18 11.34 8.40 12.08
N TYR A 19 11.35 8.26 13.41
CA TYR A 19 11.02 6.98 14.06
C TYR A 19 9.65 6.43 13.65
N GLN A 20 8.63 7.29 13.52
CA GLN A 20 7.29 6.85 13.11
C GLN A 20 7.25 6.30 11.67
N VAL A 21 8.09 6.83 10.76
CA VAL A 21 8.21 6.29 9.39
C VAL A 21 8.91 4.94 9.41
N GLU A 22 9.97 4.81 10.21
CA GLU A 22 10.70 3.55 10.33
C GLU A 22 9.86 2.44 10.97
N TYR A 23 9.05 2.75 11.97
CA TYR A 23 8.11 1.79 12.54
C TYR A 23 7.02 1.37 11.54
N ALA A 24 6.54 2.30 10.71
CA ALA A 24 5.62 1.96 9.63
C ALA A 24 6.28 1.02 8.61
N MET A 25 7.55 1.25 8.25
CA MET A 25 8.31 0.33 7.39
C MET A 25 8.48 -1.05 8.01
N GLU A 26 8.80 -1.12 9.30
CA GLU A 26 8.91 -2.40 10.02
C GLU A 26 7.58 -3.15 10.03
N ALA A 27 6.47 -2.45 10.26
CA ALA A 27 5.13 -3.04 10.22
C ALA A 27 4.77 -3.61 8.83
N ILE A 28 5.21 -2.95 7.74
CA ILE A 28 5.05 -3.45 6.37
C ILE A 28 5.85 -4.73 6.14
N GLY A 29 7.00 -4.91 6.79
CA GLY A 29 7.80 -6.14 6.72
C GLY A 29 7.06 -7.40 7.13
N HIS A 30 5.98 -7.28 7.92
CA HIS A 30 5.13 -8.39 8.32
C HIS A 30 3.91 -8.63 7.41
N ALA A 31 3.64 -7.73 6.45
CA ALA A 31 2.55 -7.88 5.51
C ALA A 31 2.83 -9.03 4.52
N GLY A 32 1.76 -9.63 3.97
CA GLY A 32 1.93 -10.63 2.92
C GLY A 32 2.56 -10.00 1.67
N THR A 33 3.46 -10.76 1.04
CA THR A 33 4.35 -10.33 -0.05
C THR A 33 3.58 -9.82 -1.26
N CYS A 34 4.07 -8.76 -1.89
CA CYS A 34 3.60 -8.28 -3.20
C CYS A 34 4.78 -8.24 -4.17
N LEU A 35 4.56 -8.61 -5.43
CA LEU A 35 5.57 -8.73 -6.47
C LEU A 35 5.05 -8.13 -7.77
N GLY A 36 5.90 -7.36 -8.44
CA GLY A 36 5.68 -6.89 -9.81
C GLY A 36 6.83 -7.32 -10.70
N ILE A 37 6.52 -7.90 -11.86
CA ILE A 37 7.51 -8.27 -12.88
C ILE A 37 7.19 -7.49 -14.14
N VAL A 38 8.19 -6.77 -14.66
CA VAL A 38 8.12 -6.10 -15.95
C VAL A 38 8.69 -7.03 -17.02
N ALA A 39 7.91 -7.30 -18.05
CA ALA A 39 8.30 -8.07 -19.24
C ALA A 39 8.34 -7.15 -20.47
N ALA A 40 8.75 -7.70 -21.62
CA ALA A 40 8.84 -6.93 -22.86
C ALA A 40 7.48 -6.47 -23.39
N ASP A 41 6.42 -7.23 -23.10
CA ASP A 41 5.07 -7.09 -23.62
C ASP A 41 4.04 -6.71 -22.55
N GLY A 42 4.45 -6.53 -21.30
CA GLY A 42 3.53 -6.16 -20.24
C GLY A 42 4.10 -6.26 -18.83
N ILE A 43 3.21 -6.20 -17.85
CA ILE A 43 3.54 -6.23 -16.42
C ILE A 43 2.66 -7.28 -15.75
N VAL A 44 3.24 -8.07 -14.85
CA VAL A 44 2.52 -9.01 -13.98
C VAL A 44 2.60 -8.52 -12.55
N LEU A 45 1.45 -8.42 -11.87
CA LEU A 45 1.37 -8.19 -10.44
C LEU A 45 0.88 -9.48 -9.75
N ALA A 46 1.55 -9.87 -8.67
CA ALA A 46 1.19 -11.00 -7.83
C ALA A 46 1.22 -10.56 -6.36
N ALA A 47 0.25 -11.03 -5.57
CA ALA A 47 0.16 -10.70 -4.15
C ALA A 47 -0.24 -11.91 -3.31
N GLU A 48 0.48 -12.12 -2.22
CA GLU A 48 0.22 -13.16 -1.24
C GLU A 48 -1.00 -12.78 -0.39
N ARG A 49 -2.04 -13.59 -0.47
CA ARG A 49 -3.21 -13.53 0.40
C ARG A 49 -3.04 -14.52 1.54
N ARG A 50 -2.91 -14.03 2.77
CA ARG A 50 -2.83 -14.89 3.96
C ARG A 50 -4.24 -15.24 4.42
N ILE A 51 -4.66 -16.48 4.18
CA ILE A 51 -5.91 -17.02 4.71
C ILE A 51 -5.67 -17.41 6.17
N THR A 52 -6.24 -16.65 7.10
CA THR A 52 -6.07 -16.87 8.55
C THR A 52 -6.94 -18.00 9.08
N ASN A 53 -8.05 -18.32 8.39
CA ASN A 53 -8.97 -19.39 8.78
C ASN A 53 -9.65 -20.00 7.56
N LYS A 54 -9.78 -21.33 7.53
CA LYS A 54 -10.49 -22.09 6.49
C LYS A 54 -11.99 -21.78 6.40
N LEU A 55 -12.56 -21.17 7.44
CA LEU A 55 -13.96 -20.75 7.48
C LEU A 55 -14.20 -19.36 6.88
N LEU A 56 -13.13 -18.64 6.52
CA LEU A 56 -13.26 -17.33 5.91
C LEU A 56 -13.68 -17.53 4.45
N ASP A 57 -14.85 -17.01 4.11
CA ASP A 57 -15.40 -17.11 2.76
C ASP A 57 -14.58 -16.22 1.80
N ASP A 58 -14.19 -16.81 0.67
CA ASP A 58 -13.36 -16.20 -0.35
C ASP A 58 -13.95 -14.90 -0.89
N VAL A 59 -15.28 -14.73 -0.81
CA VAL A 59 -15.98 -13.51 -1.24
C VAL A 59 -15.65 -12.30 -0.37
N PHE A 60 -15.31 -12.50 0.91
CA PHE A 60 -14.99 -11.40 1.85
C PHE A 60 -13.49 -11.16 2.01
N ILE A 61 -12.64 -11.87 1.25
CA ILE A 61 -11.19 -11.66 1.32
C ILE A 61 -10.84 -10.30 0.72
N SER A 62 -10.15 -9.47 1.50
CA SER A 62 -9.64 -8.20 1.02
C SER A 62 -8.68 -8.41 -0.15
N ASP A 63 -8.99 -7.77 -1.27
CA ASP A 63 -8.07 -7.72 -2.40
C ASP A 63 -6.77 -6.99 -2.03
N LYS A 64 -5.68 -7.42 -2.66
CA LYS A 64 -4.37 -6.77 -2.56
C LYS A 64 -3.91 -6.13 -3.85
N ILE A 65 -4.65 -6.32 -4.93
CA ILE A 65 -4.39 -5.73 -6.24
C ILE A 65 -5.63 -4.96 -6.61
N TYR A 66 -5.47 -3.66 -6.84
CA TYR A 66 -6.56 -2.74 -7.11
C TYR A 66 -6.35 -2.11 -8.48
N LYS A 67 -7.36 -2.21 -9.34
CA LYS A 67 -7.42 -1.41 -10.56
C LYS A 67 -7.63 0.07 -10.19
N ILE A 68 -6.73 0.93 -10.63
CA ILE A 68 -6.83 2.39 -10.47
C ILE A 68 -7.46 3.00 -11.71
N ASP A 69 -7.04 2.54 -12.88
CA ASP A 69 -7.53 3.01 -14.17
C ASP A 69 -7.44 1.92 -15.25
N GLU A 70 -7.79 2.20 -16.50
CA GLU A 70 -7.73 1.22 -17.61
C GLU A 70 -6.35 0.57 -17.73
N ASP A 71 -5.28 1.36 -17.74
CA ASP A 71 -3.89 0.91 -17.89
C ASP A 71 -3.06 1.03 -16.59
N LEU A 72 -3.72 1.14 -15.43
CA LEU A 72 -3.06 1.35 -14.14
C LEU A 72 -3.66 0.48 -13.05
N ALA A 73 -2.80 -0.29 -12.37
CA ALA A 73 -3.14 -1.06 -11.20
C ALA A 73 -2.05 -0.93 -10.13
N VAL A 74 -2.43 -1.12 -8.87
CA VAL A 74 -1.53 -1.08 -7.73
C VAL A 74 -1.66 -2.36 -6.91
N SER A 75 -0.57 -2.82 -6.34
CA SER A 75 -0.58 -3.87 -5.33
C SER A 75 -0.17 -3.30 -3.97
N VAL A 76 -0.79 -3.80 -2.89
CA VAL A 76 -0.68 -3.21 -1.55
C VAL A 76 -0.11 -4.23 -0.57
N ALA A 77 0.98 -3.83 0.09
CA ALA A 77 1.51 -4.47 1.29
C ALA A 77 1.40 -3.50 2.48
N GLY A 78 0.71 -3.91 3.54
CA GLY A 78 0.51 -3.09 4.74
C GLY A 78 -0.93 -3.12 5.23
N ILE A 79 -1.38 -1.99 5.78
CA ILE A 79 -2.71 -1.83 6.36
C ILE A 79 -3.74 -1.57 5.24
N THR A 80 -4.72 -2.48 5.11
CA THR A 80 -5.75 -2.39 4.05
C THR A 80 -6.63 -1.15 4.15
N SER A 81 -6.95 -0.67 5.36
CA SER A 81 -7.77 0.54 5.54
C SER A 81 -7.10 1.78 4.96
N ASP A 82 -5.81 1.95 5.21
CA ASP A 82 -5.04 3.10 4.74
C ASP A 82 -4.91 3.05 3.21
N ALA A 83 -4.66 1.84 2.69
CA ALA A 83 -4.61 1.61 1.26
C ALA A 83 -5.95 1.89 0.54
N ASN A 84 -7.09 1.61 1.17
CA ASN A 84 -8.40 1.93 0.59
C ASN A 84 -8.59 3.44 0.41
N VAL A 85 -8.14 4.25 1.38
CA VAL A 85 -8.18 5.72 1.28
C VAL A 85 -7.30 6.20 0.14
N LEU A 86 -6.05 5.72 0.08
CA LEU A 86 -5.11 6.11 -0.97
C LEU A 86 -5.57 5.65 -2.36
N THR A 87 -6.11 4.44 -2.49
CA THR A 87 -6.62 3.91 -3.75
C THR A 87 -7.81 4.72 -4.26
N ALA A 88 -8.70 5.16 -3.37
CA ALA A 88 -9.82 6.03 -3.72
C ALA A 88 -9.33 7.40 -4.22
N GLU A 89 -8.33 7.98 -3.56
CA GLU A 89 -7.69 9.22 -3.99
C GLU A 89 -6.99 9.07 -5.34
N LEU A 90 -6.22 8.00 -5.54
CA LEU A 90 -5.53 7.70 -6.80
C LEU A 90 -6.52 7.58 -7.98
N ARG A 91 -7.67 6.91 -7.77
CA ARG A 91 -8.74 6.84 -8.78
C ARG A 91 -9.28 8.22 -9.13
N ALA A 92 -9.53 9.07 -8.14
CA ALA A 92 -10.01 10.43 -8.37
C ALA A 92 -8.97 11.28 -9.13
N LEU A 93 -7.69 11.16 -8.78
CA LEU A 93 -6.60 11.84 -9.47
C LEU A 93 -6.45 11.38 -10.92
N ALA A 94 -6.52 10.06 -11.18
CA ALA A 94 -6.46 9.50 -12.53
C ALA A 94 -7.59 10.05 -13.42
N GLN A 95 -8.84 10.07 -12.92
CA GLN A 95 -9.96 10.64 -13.68
C GLN A 95 -9.82 12.14 -13.91
N ARG A 96 -9.32 12.90 -12.94
CA ARG A 96 -9.04 14.34 -13.13
C ARG A 96 -7.99 14.57 -14.20
N HIS A 97 -6.91 13.79 -14.18
CA HIS A 97 -5.83 13.90 -15.16
C HIS A 97 -6.33 13.59 -16.58
N ARG A 98 -7.08 12.50 -16.76
CA ARG A 98 -7.73 12.18 -18.03
C ARG A 98 -8.65 13.31 -18.51
N LEU A 99 -9.51 13.83 -17.62
CA LEU A 99 -10.41 14.92 -18.00
C LEU A 99 -9.66 16.18 -18.46
N GLN A 100 -8.50 16.46 -17.86
CA GLN A 100 -7.70 17.64 -18.18
C GLN A 100 -6.91 17.51 -19.49
N LEU A 101 -6.45 16.30 -19.84
CA LEU A 101 -5.49 16.08 -20.92
C LEU A 101 -6.02 15.27 -22.10
N GLY A 102 -7.17 14.59 -21.95
CA GLY A 102 -7.75 13.67 -22.92
C GLY A 102 -7.23 12.24 -22.75
#